data_AF-D4DUZ9-F1
#
_entry.id   AF-D4DUZ9-F1
#
_cell.length_a   1.000
_cell.length_b   1.000
_cell.length_c   1.000
_cell.angle_alpha   90.00
_cell.angle_beta   90.00
_cell.angle_gamma   90.00
#
_symmetry.space_group_name_H-M   'P 1'
#
loop_
_entity.id
_entity.type
_entity.pdbx_description
1 polymer ?
#
loop_
_entity_poly.entity_id
_entity_poly.type
_entity_poly.pdbx_seq_one_letter_code
_entity_poly.pdbx_strand_id
1 'polypeptide(L)'
;MASNKHDKHNNQVRIIGGQCRGRKLTFSSADGLRPTPDSVRERLFNWLGQDLTGLKILDLFAGSGALGFEAASRNAAEVAMVEINRNTFQNLQKHIRQFGWQEK
;
A
#
# COMPACT_ATOMS: atom_id res chain seq x y z
N MET A 1 36.89 2.59 12.15
CA MET A 1 35.71 3.37 11.72
C MET A 1 35.62 3.33 10.21
N ALA A 2 34.60 2.68 9.67
CA ALA A 2 34.07 2.93 8.32
C ALA A 2 32.63 2.41 8.35
N SER A 3 31.69 3.31 8.65
CA SER A 3 30.26 3.01 8.61
C SER A 3 29.90 2.73 7.15
N ASN A 4 29.60 1.47 6.84
CA ASN A 4 29.23 1.06 5.49
C ASN A 4 27.82 1.60 5.21
N LYS A 5 27.78 2.76 4.56
CA LYS A 5 26.59 3.51 4.20
C LYS A 5 25.98 2.83 2.97
N HIS A 6 25.41 1.63 3.13
CA HIS A 6 24.53 1.09 2.11
C HIS A 6 23.33 2.02 2.03
N ASP A 7 23.25 2.75 0.92
CA ASP A 7 22.19 3.67 0.59
C ASP A 7 20.84 3.02 0.91
N LYS A 8 20.06 3.70 1.75
CA LYS A 8 18.66 3.37 2.01
C LYS A 8 17.90 3.52 0.69
N HIS A 9 17.94 2.52 -0.17
CA HIS A 9 17.03 2.43 -1.30
C HIS A 9 15.62 2.37 -0.72
N ASN A 10 14.94 3.51 -0.71
CA ASN A 10 13.53 3.58 -0.39
C ASN A 10 12.79 2.84 -1.51
N ASN A 11 12.40 1.60 -1.21
CA ASN A 11 11.58 0.83 -2.12
C ASN A 11 10.24 1.56 -2.29
N GLN A 12 9.80 1.70 -3.54
CA GLN A 12 8.60 2.44 -3.90
C GLN A 12 7.67 1.58 -4.75
N VAL A 13 6.37 1.75 -4.53
CA VAL A 13 5.31 1.28 -5.44
C VAL A 13 4.40 2.44 -5.78
N ARG A 14 3.69 2.35 -6.90
CA ARG A 14 2.77 3.39 -7.37
C ARG A 14 1.33 2.90 -7.32
N ILE A 15 0.40 3.78 -6.97
CA ILE A 15 -1.05 3.53 -7.10
C ILE A 15 -1.43 3.66 -8.57
N ILE A 16 -2.14 2.68 -9.10
CA ILE A 16 -2.33 2.47 -10.55
C ILE A 16 -3.62 3.13 -11.04
N GLY A 17 -4.69 3.09 -10.25
CA GLY A 17 -6.01 3.61 -10.58
C GLY A 17 -6.70 4.31 -9.41
N GLY A 18 -7.91 4.79 -9.66
CA GLY A 18 -8.71 5.53 -8.67
C GLY A 18 -8.22 6.96 -8.42
N GLN A 19 -8.71 7.56 -7.33
CA GLN A 19 -8.50 8.96 -6.97
C GLN A 19 -7.03 9.30 -6.66
N CYS A 20 -6.27 8.33 -6.15
CA CYS A 20 -4.86 8.46 -5.81
C CYS A 20 -3.92 7.98 -6.92
N ARG A 21 -4.40 7.80 -8.15
CA ARG A 21 -3.61 7.33 -9.29
C ARG A 21 -2.31 8.13 -9.44
N GLY A 22 -1.20 7.43 -9.62
CA GLY A 22 0.12 8.02 -9.82
C GLY A 22 0.86 8.36 -8.54
N ARG A 23 0.20 8.36 -7.37
CA ARG A 23 0.87 8.60 -6.09
C ARG A 23 1.80 7.45 -5.74
N LYS A 24 2.92 7.79 -5.09
CA LYS A 24 3.95 6.84 -4.69
C LYS A 24 3.78 6.48 -3.23
N LEU A 25 3.93 5.19 -2.94
CA LEU A 25 4.01 4.62 -1.61
C LEU A 25 5.46 4.23 -1.38
N THR A 26 6.10 4.89 -0.43
CA THR A 26 7.49 4.64 -0.08
C THR A 26 7.57 3.85 1.21
N PHE A 27 8.39 2.81 1.24
CA PHE A 27 8.51 1.97 2.41
C PHE A 27 9.97 1.60 2.65
N SER A 28 10.30 1.44 3.93
CA SER A 28 11.59 0.92 4.32
C SER A 28 11.68 -0.54 3.95
N SER A 29 12.85 -0.96 3.45
CA SER A 29 13.14 -2.38 3.27
C SER A 29 12.97 -3.09 4.62
N ALA A 30 12.19 -4.17 4.60
CA ALA A 30 12.04 -5.09 5.71
C ALA A 30 12.28 -6.50 5.15
N ASP A 31 12.86 -7.38 5.95
CA ASP A 31 13.12 -8.76 5.52
C ASP A 31 11.82 -9.44 5.09
N GLY A 32 11.84 -10.03 3.89
CA GLY A 32 10.66 -10.67 3.29
C GLY A 32 9.66 -9.72 2.62
N LEU A 33 9.82 -8.40 2.72
CA LEU A 33 8.91 -7.45 2.09
C LEU A 33 9.10 -7.43 0.58
N ARG A 34 8.20 -8.14 -0.13
CA ARG A 34 8.13 -8.15 -1.59
C ARG A 34 6.86 -7.46 -2.05
N PRO A 35 6.92 -6.21 -2.55
CA PRO A 35 5.73 -5.55 -3.07
C PRO A 35 5.12 -6.34 -4.22
N THR A 36 3.79 -6.42 -4.25
CA THR A 36 3.05 -7.02 -5.37
C THR A 36 3.32 -6.22 -6.66
N PRO A 37 3.81 -6.87 -7.73
CA PRO A 37 4.13 -6.18 -8.99
C PRO A 37 2.92 -5.47 -9.58
N ASP A 38 3.16 -4.36 -10.29
CA ASP A 38 2.11 -3.54 -10.92
C ASP A 38 1.19 -4.39 -11.80
N SER A 39 1.74 -5.28 -12.62
CA SER A 39 0.96 -6.16 -13.51
C SER A 39 0.03 -7.11 -12.78
N VAL A 40 0.40 -7.58 -11.59
CA VAL A 40 -0.44 -8.47 -10.76
C VAL A 40 -1.57 -7.64 -10.14
N ARG A 41 -1.27 -6.44 -9.65
CA ARG A 41 -2.28 -5.52 -9.10
C ARG A 41 -3.28 -5.09 -10.18
N GLU A 42 -2.81 -4.73 -11.36
CA GLU A 42 -3.65 -4.39 -12.52
C GLU A 42 -4.63 -5.52 -12.86
N ARG A 43 -4.13 -6.76 -12.98
CA ARG A 43 -4.98 -7.93 -13.27
C ARG A 43 -6.03 -8.14 -12.19
N LEU A 44 -5.64 -8.05 -10.92
CA LEU A 44 -6.56 -8.22 -9.80
C LEU A 44 -7.70 -7.19 -9.84
N PHE A 45 -7.40 -5.90 -9.99
CA PHE A 45 -8.44 -4.87 -10.02
C PHE A 45 -9.22 -4.83 -11.34
N ASN A 46 -8.67 -5.39 -12.43
CA ASN A 46 -9.47 -5.66 -13.63
C ASN A 46 -10.54 -6.73 -13.37
N TRP A 47 -10.29 -7.71 -12.48
CA TRP A 47 -11.30 -8.69 -12.08
C TRP A 47 -12.29 -8.14 -11.05
N LEU A 48 -11.82 -7.39 -10.05
CA LEU A 48 -12.66 -6.85 -8.98
C LEU A 48 -13.50 -5.64 -9.43
N GLY A 49 -13.11 -4.98 -10.52
CA GLY A 49 -13.74 -3.76 -11.01
C GLY A 49 -12.93 -2.50 -10.68
N GLN A 50 -13.18 -1.44 -11.46
CA GLN A 50 -12.45 -0.18 -11.33
C GLN A 50 -13.03 0.76 -10.27
N ASP A 51 -14.26 0.52 -9.84
CA ASP A 51 -14.95 1.24 -8.77
C ASP A 51 -15.44 0.24 -7.73
N LEU A 52 -15.04 0.45 -6.47
CA LEU A 52 -15.33 -0.39 -5.33
C LEU A 52 -16.23 0.34 -4.31
N THR A 53 -16.95 1.37 -4.77
CA THR A 53 -17.89 2.14 -3.95
C THR A 53 -18.82 1.21 -3.15
N GLY A 54 -18.89 1.44 -1.83
CA GLY A 54 -19.74 0.68 -0.92
C GLY A 54 -19.16 -0.64 -0.41
N LEU A 55 -18.03 -1.12 -0.97
CA LEU A 55 -17.42 -2.38 -0.56
C LEU A 55 -16.52 -2.21 0.67
N LYS A 56 -16.48 -3.25 1.50
CA LYS A 56 -15.53 -3.38 2.62
C LYS A 56 -14.46 -4.40 2.26
N ILE A 57 -13.21 -4.02 2.41
CA ILE A 57 -12.05 -4.81 1.98
C ILE A 57 -11.21 -5.18 3.20
N LEU A 58 -10.69 -6.42 3.20
CA LEU A 58 -9.75 -6.90 4.19
C LEU A 58 -8.48 -7.37 3.50
N ASP A 59 -7.36 -6.75 3.83
CA ASP A 59 -6.02 -7.11 3.40
C ASP A 59 -5.25 -7.70 4.60
N LEU A 60 -5.22 -9.03 4.67
CA LEU A 60 -4.69 -9.77 5.84
C LEU A 60 -3.15 -9.73 5.96
N PHE A 61 -2.46 -9.40 4.88
CA PHE A 61 -0.99 -9.38 4.82
C PHE A 61 -0.56 -8.13 4.06
N ALA A 62 -0.89 -6.98 4.63
CA ALA A 62 -0.85 -5.72 3.91
C ALA A 62 0.54 -5.40 3.35
N GLY A 63 1.62 -5.72 4.09
CA GLY A 63 2.98 -5.46 3.65
C GLY A 63 3.15 -3.99 3.31
N SER A 64 3.53 -3.69 2.07
CA SER A 64 3.67 -2.30 1.59
C SER A 64 2.35 -1.52 1.51
N GLY A 65 1.21 -2.20 1.70
CA GLY A 65 -0.14 -1.66 1.60
C GLY A 65 -0.62 -1.52 0.15
N ALA A 66 0.13 -2.07 -0.81
CA ALA A 66 -0.10 -1.82 -2.23
C ALA A 66 -1.48 -2.25 -2.72
N LEU A 67 -2.10 -3.27 -2.10
CA LEU A 67 -3.44 -3.73 -2.44
C LEU A 67 -4.50 -2.93 -1.68
N GLY A 68 -4.40 -2.82 -0.36
CA GLY A 68 -5.32 -2.01 0.45
C GLY A 68 -5.45 -0.56 -0.03
N PHE A 69 -4.33 0.10 -0.34
CA PHE A 69 -4.37 1.48 -0.85
C PHE A 69 -4.92 1.60 -2.27
N GLU A 70 -4.71 0.59 -3.11
CA GLU A 70 -5.30 0.56 -4.45
C GLU A 70 -6.83 0.41 -4.36
N ALA A 71 -7.32 -0.39 -3.41
CA ALA A 71 -8.74 -0.52 -3.12
C ALA A 71 -9.35 0.78 -2.57
N ALA A 72 -8.69 1.41 -1.59
CA ALA A 72 -9.11 2.70 -1.05
C ALA A 72 -9.14 3.80 -2.13
N SER A 73 -8.14 3.83 -3.01
CA SER A 73 -8.11 4.74 -4.16
C SER A 73 -9.33 4.58 -5.08
N ARG A 74 -9.91 3.38 -5.15
CA ARG A 74 -11.08 3.03 -5.97
C ARG A 74 -12.40 3.15 -5.19
N ASN A 75 -12.46 4.03 -4.20
CA ASN A 75 -13.67 4.34 -3.42
C ASN A 75 -14.19 3.21 -2.52
N ALA A 76 -13.38 2.22 -2.16
CA ALA A 76 -13.77 1.26 -1.14
C ALA A 76 -14.27 2.00 0.12
N ALA A 77 -15.43 1.60 0.64
CA ALA A 77 -16.05 2.26 1.79
C ALA A 77 -15.24 2.06 3.08
N GLU A 78 -14.56 0.92 3.19
CA GLU A 78 -13.66 0.62 4.30
C GLU A 78 -12.56 -0.34 3.82
N VAL A 79 -11.33 -0.13 4.29
CA VAL A 79 -10.21 -1.04 4.04
C VAL A 79 -9.52 -1.34 5.36
N ALA A 80 -9.69 -2.57 5.85
CA ALA A 80 -8.94 -3.09 6.99
C ALA A 80 -7.64 -3.73 6.50
N MET A 81 -6.51 -3.30 7.05
CA MET A 81 -5.18 -3.81 6.71
C MET A 81 -4.54 -4.40 7.96
N VAL A 82 -4.07 -5.64 7.86
CA VAL A 82 -3.39 -6.35 8.96
C VAL A 82 -1.91 -6.49 8.60
N GLU A 83 -1.04 -6.08 9.52
CA GLU A 83 0.42 -6.16 9.37
C GLU A 83 1.07 -6.47 10.72
N ILE A 84 1.97 -7.45 10.73
CA ILE A 84 2.67 -7.91 11.94
C ILE A 84 3.97 -7.14 12.18
N ASN A 85 4.63 -6.68 11.12
CA ASN A 85 5.86 -5.92 11.20
C ASN A 85 5.56 -4.48 11.60
N ARG A 86 5.99 -4.10 12.81
CA ARG A 86 5.76 -2.77 13.38
C ARG A 86 6.30 -1.62 12.52
N ASN A 87 7.45 -1.78 11.86
CA ASN A 87 8.04 -0.72 11.04
C ASN A 87 7.22 -0.53 9.75
N THR A 88 6.77 -1.63 9.15
CA THR A 88 5.88 -1.61 7.98
C THR A 88 4.53 -0.99 8.34
N PHE A 89 3.93 -1.40 9.46
CA PHE A 89 2.69 -0.83 9.98
C PHE A 89 2.77 0.69 10.16
N GLN A 90 3.86 1.20 10.73
CA GLN A 90 4.07 2.64 10.87
C GLN A 90 4.16 3.37 9.51
N ASN A 91 4.71 2.73 8.48
CA ASN A 91 4.72 3.30 7.13
C ASN A 91 3.32 3.31 6.50
N LEU A 92 2.48 2.30 6.76
CA LEU A 92 1.07 2.33 6.36
C LEU A 92 0.34 3.52 6.97
N GLN A 93 0.45 3.71 8.30
CA GLN A 93 -0.18 4.83 8.99
C GLN A 93 0.29 6.20 8.47
N LYS A 94 1.56 6.33 8.10
CA LYS A 94 2.07 7.57 7.46
C LYS A 94 1.37 7.85 6.14
N HIS A 95 1.20 6.85 5.27
CA HIS A 95 0.51 7.03 4.01
C HIS A 95 -0.98 7.32 4.18
N ILE A 96 -1.66 6.64 5.13
CA ILE A 96 -3.06 6.92 5.47
C ILE A 96 -3.24 8.40 5.80
N ARG A 97 -2.39 8.93 6.69
CA ARG A 97 -2.38 10.36 7.04
C ARG A 97 -2.05 11.26 5.85
N GLN A 98 -1.03 10.91 5.05
CA GLN A 98 -0.65 11.68 3.86
C GLN A 98 -1.77 11.74 2.81
N PHE A 99 -2.63 10.73 2.77
CA PHE A 99 -3.72 10.63 1.83
C PHE A 99 -5.01 11.26 2.34
N GLY A 100 -5.03 11.72 3.60
CA GLY A 100 -6.19 12.32 4.24
C GLY A 100 -7.27 11.30 4.61
N TRP A 101 -6.93 10.01 4.65
CA TRP A 101 -7.84 8.96 5.09
C TRP A 101 -7.84 8.85 6.61
N GLN A 102 -8.99 8.51 7.18
CA GLN A 102 -9.17 8.40 8.62
C GLN A 102 -8.90 6.98 9.09
N GLU A 103 -8.14 6.84 10.18
CA GLU A 103 -8.02 5.60 10.93
C GLU A 103 -9.25 5.48 11.85
N LYS A 104 -9.89 4.31 11.86
CA LYS A 104 -10.95 3.95 12.81
C LYS A 104 -10.38 3.09 13.92
#